data_AF-A0A329S7N0-F1
#
_entry.id   AF-A0A329S7N0-F1
#
_cell.length_a   1.000
_cell.length_b   1.000
_cell.length_c   1.000
_cell.angle_alpha   90.00
_cell.angle_beta   90.00
_cell.angle_gamma   90.00
#
_symmetry.space_group_name_H-M   'P 1'
#
loop_
_entity.id
_entity.type
_entity.pdbx_description
1 polymer ?
#
loop_
_entity_poly.entity_id
_entity_poly.type
_entity_poly.pdbx_seq_one_letter_code
_entity_poly.pdbx_strand_id
1 'polypeptide(L)'
;MVVLRPGSSVLKPGVRERQRDLEAVITKYELLLAISHTKNADFASLDLPQLVLRLAECRLCLIRLQRTAWQIDQSGQEPDQTHLDAGNDEDMETTGGEAETMQTTLQDMLEKTRKLYQLPEVAKSVLAVQGEVQVLLETGELLTFCMDHGNAMAAYAEAIRLCYNVQDEATEAILTSKLQKLQRHADALEHVESLANECTSDSGAASERSRLKAAFEKVADAEGFLIKDQLPTLAQELDMTDALSNNEIDDIWSQILESDKTNNGFPASSKISFGKLWRWWVSDAEYNIINLL
;
A
#
# COMPACT_ATOMS: atom_id res chain seq x y z
N MET A 1 35.39 0.00 -5.62
CA MET A 1 34.20 -0.72 -6.11
C MET A 1 33.07 -0.34 -5.16
N VAL A 2 32.20 0.58 -5.59
CA VAL A 2 31.16 1.16 -4.72
C VAL A 2 29.95 0.24 -4.78
N VAL A 3 29.68 -0.45 -3.68
CA VAL A 3 28.44 -1.22 -3.51
C VAL A 3 27.31 -0.19 -3.33
N LEU A 4 26.52 0.01 -4.38
CA LEU A 4 25.33 0.84 -4.35
C LEU A 4 24.28 0.11 -3.49
N ARG A 5 23.81 0.77 -2.42
CA ARG A 5 22.67 0.27 -1.62
C ARG A 5 21.44 0.10 -2.52
N PRO A 6 20.62 -0.95 -2.32
CA PRO A 6 19.32 -1.07 -2.98
C PRO A 6 18.45 0.14 -2.63
N GLY A 7 17.91 0.84 -3.63
CA GLY A 7 17.15 2.11 -3.48
C GLY A 7 17.84 3.38 -4.03
N SER A 8 19.07 3.28 -4.56
CA SER A 8 19.88 4.44 -4.98
C SER A 8 19.75 4.86 -6.46
N SER A 9 19.14 4.04 -7.31
CA SER A 9 19.08 4.22 -8.77
C SER A 9 18.02 5.22 -9.25
N VAL A 10 16.96 5.46 -8.46
CA VAL A 10 15.75 6.19 -8.92
C VAL A 10 15.83 7.70 -8.69
N LEU A 11 16.61 8.13 -7.69
CA LEU A 11 16.66 9.55 -7.35
C LEU A 11 17.47 10.34 -8.37
N LYS A 12 16.86 11.40 -8.93
CA LYS A 12 17.55 12.38 -9.78
C LYS A 12 18.79 12.92 -9.05
N PRO A 13 19.89 13.26 -9.76
CA PRO A 13 21.14 13.71 -9.15
C PRO A 13 20.99 14.80 -8.09
N GLY A 14 20.15 15.82 -8.34
CA GLY A 14 19.89 16.89 -7.38
C GLY A 14 19.16 16.42 -6.10
N VAL A 15 18.31 15.39 -6.19
CA VAL A 15 17.62 14.82 -5.02
C VAL A 15 18.60 14.00 -4.17
N ARG A 16 19.53 13.28 -4.79
CA ARG A 16 20.60 12.56 -4.07
C ARG A 16 21.57 13.49 -3.35
N GLU A 17 21.85 14.65 -3.92
CA GLU A 17 22.65 15.67 -3.24
C GLU A 17 21.92 16.20 -1.99
N ARG A 18 20.63 16.55 -2.12
CA ARG A 18 19.81 16.97 -0.97
C ARG A 18 19.65 15.88 0.09
N GLN A 19 19.56 14.61 -0.30
CA GLN A 19 19.57 13.49 0.64
C GLN A 19 20.88 13.47 1.45
N ARG A 20 22.03 13.58 0.78
CA ARG A 20 23.34 13.60 1.46
C ARG A 20 23.48 14.82 2.39
N ASP A 21 22.98 15.97 1.96
CA ASP A 21 22.94 17.17 2.82
C ASP A 21 22.11 16.92 4.08
N LEU A 22 20.95 16.28 3.94
CA LEU A 22 20.06 15.94 5.05
C LEU A 22 20.71 14.92 6.00
N GLU A 23 21.33 13.87 5.48
CA GLU A 23 22.08 12.88 6.27
C GLU A 23 23.25 13.53 7.03
N ALA A 24 23.95 14.48 6.41
CA ALA A 24 25.01 15.24 7.07
C ALA A 24 24.45 16.15 8.20
N VAL A 25 23.28 16.75 8.00
CA VAL A 25 22.59 17.53 9.04
C VAL A 25 22.13 16.65 10.20
N ILE A 26 21.56 15.48 9.92
CA ILE A 26 21.20 14.48 10.94
C ILE A 26 22.41 14.12 11.79
N THR A 27 23.54 13.80 11.15
CA THR A 27 24.80 13.44 11.85
C THR A 27 25.27 14.57 12.78
N LYS A 28 25.13 15.84 12.36
CA LYS A 28 25.46 17.00 13.20
C LYS A 28 24.54 17.13 14.40
N TYR A 29 23.23 16.94 14.23
CA TYR A 29 22.29 16.98 15.34
C TYR A 29 22.50 15.81 16.32
N GLU A 30 22.81 14.61 15.83
CA GLU A 30 23.17 13.47 16.67
C GLU A 30 24.42 13.76 17.50
N LEU A 31 25.44 14.37 16.90
CA LEU A 31 26.63 14.79 17.62
C LEU A 31 26.33 15.87 18.67
N LEU A 32 25.53 16.89 18.32
CA LEU A 32 25.12 17.93 19.27
C LEU A 32 24.31 17.35 20.43
N LEU A 33 23.43 16.37 20.17
CA LEU A 33 22.66 15.66 21.19
C LEU A 33 23.57 14.81 22.10
N ALA A 34 24.58 14.15 21.52
CA ALA A 34 25.56 13.42 22.32
C ALA A 34 26.39 14.35 23.21
N ILE A 35 26.78 15.52 22.68
CA ILE A 35 27.55 16.54 23.41
C ILE A 35 26.70 17.20 24.50
N SER A 36 25.43 17.51 24.25
CA SER A 36 24.55 18.14 25.25
C SER A 36 24.30 17.24 26.47
N HIS A 37 24.40 15.92 26.30
CA HIS A 37 24.36 14.97 27.41
C HIS A 37 25.67 14.88 28.20
N THR A 38 26.77 15.44 27.68
CA THR A 38 28.00 15.57 28.47
C THR A 38 27.83 16.71 29.47
N LYS A 39 28.27 16.51 30.72
CA LYS A 39 28.22 17.54 31.79
C LYS A 39 29.23 18.69 31.57
N ASN A 40 29.58 18.98 30.32
CA ASN A 40 30.54 20.00 29.97
C ASN A 40 29.86 21.38 29.97
N ALA A 41 30.38 22.29 30.79
CA ALA A 41 29.84 23.64 30.98
C ALA A 41 29.84 24.48 29.69
N ASP A 42 30.74 24.21 28.76
CA ASP A 42 30.84 24.93 27.48
C ASP A 42 29.60 24.75 26.60
N PHE A 43 28.81 23.68 26.84
CA PHE A 43 27.62 23.34 26.07
C PHE A 43 26.31 23.49 26.86
N ALA A 44 26.37 24.11 28.05
CA ALA A 44 25.20 24.30 28.91
C ALA A 44 24.11 25.21 28.29
N SER A 45 24.43 25.95 27.23
CA SER A 45 23.49 26.80 26.48
C SER A 45 22.71 26.07 25.40
N LEU A 46 22.99 24.79 25.13
CA LEU A 46 22.26 24.00 24.14
C LEU A 46 20.83 23.73 24.63
N ASP A 47 19.85 24.15 23.82
CA ASP A 47 18.44 23.83 24.04
C ASP A 47 18.17 22.37 23.62
N LEU A 48 18.27 21.47 24.60
CA LEU A 48 18.11 20.03 24.41
C LEU A 48 16.73 19.67 23.79
N PRO A 49 15.59 20.18 24.30
CA PRO A 49 14.29 20.01 23.63
C PRO A 49 14.31 20.39 22.15
N GLN A 50 14.88 21.54 21.80
CA GLN A 50 14.94 21.99 20.42
C GLN A 50 15.81 21.07 19.54
N LEU A 51 16.96 20.63 20.04
CA LEU A 51 17.83 19.69 19.33
C LEU A 51 17.12 18.35 19.04
N VAL A 52 16.39 17.82 20.01
CA VAL A 52 15.62 16.57 19.86
C VAL A 52 14.55 16.73 18.79
N LEU A 53 13.75 17.80 18.85
CA LEU A 53 12.69 18.05 17.87
C LEU A 53 13.25 18.21 16.45
N ARG A 54 14.34 18.98 16.28
CA ARG A 54 14.97 19.18 14.97
C ARG A 54 15.58 17.91 14.41
N LEU A 55 16.22 17.09 15.24
CA LEU A 55 16.74 15.79 14.82
C LEU A 55 15.61 14.89 14.31
N ALA A 56 14.51 14.81 15.07
CA ALA A 56 13.36 13.99 14.70
C ALA A 56 12.70 14.45 13.39
N GLU A 57 12.53 15.76 13.20
CA GLU A 57 12.05 16.36 11.95
C GLU A 57 12.95 15.99 10.76
N CYS A 58 14.27 16.11 10.91
CA CYS A 58 15.21 15.75 9.84
C CYS A 58 15.15 14.26 9.49
N ARG A 59 15.05 13.39 10.49
CA ARG A 59 14.89 11.94 10.27
C ARG A 59 13.59 11.62 9.56
N LEU A 60 12.48 12.23 9.97
CA LEU A 60 11.19 12.04 9.31
C LEU A 60 11.22 12.47 7.84
N CYS A 61 11.87 13.59 7.52
CA CYS A 61 12.09 14.02 6.14
C CYS A 61 12.90 13.00 5.32
N LEU A 62 13.94 12.40 5.91
CA LEU A 62 14.75 11.38 5.25
C LEU A 62 13.94 10.11 4.99
N ILE A 63 13.14 9.67 5.97
CA ILE A 63 12.26 8.50 5.87
C ILE A 63 11.27 8.70 4.72
N ARG A 64 10.59 9.86 4.66
CA ARG A 64 9.66 10.20 3.58
C ARG A 64 10.32 10.12 2.21
N LEU A 65 11.53 10.66 2.09
CA LEU A 65 12.28 10.64 0.86
C LEU A 65 12.62 9.20 0.43
N GLN A 66 13.13 8.39 1.35
CA GLN A 66 13.52 7.01 1.08
C GLN A 66 12.32 6.12 0.77
N ARG A 67 11.22 6.25 1.52
CA ARG A 67 9.95 5.56 1.24
C ARG A 67 9.46 5.89 -0.16
N THR A 68 9.38 7.18 -0.50
CA THR A 68 8.92 7.62 -1.82
C THR A 68 9.83 7.11 -2.93
N ALA A 69 11.15 7.18 -2.76
CA ALA A 69 12.11 6.65 -3.73
C ALA A 69 11.93 5.15 -3.95
N TRP A 70 11.73 4.40 -2.87
CA TRP A 70 11.49 2.96 -2.91
C TRP A 70 10.16 2.61 -3.59
N GLN A 71 9.08 3.33 -3.27
CA GLN A 71 7.79 3.14 -3.94
C GLN A 71 7.87 3.39 -5.45
N ILE A 72 8.61 4.43 -5.87
CA ILE A 72 8.81 4.71 -7.29
C ILE A 72 9.61 3.58 -7.96
N ASP A 73 10.68 3.10 -7.32
CA ASP A 73 11.48 1.98 -7.81
C ASP A 73 10.64 0.72 -8.05
N GLN A 74 9.80 0.37 -7.07
CA GLN A 74 8.89 -0.77 -7.16
C GLN A 74 7.79 -0.57 -8.22
N SER A 75 7.28 0.65 -8.39
CA SER A 75 6.29 0.96 -9.43
C SER A 75 6.86 0.95 -10.86
N GLY A 76 8.18 1.08 -11.00
CA GLY A 76 8.89 1.10 -12.28
C GLY A 76 9.43 -0.25 -12.74
N GLN A 77 9.34 -1.29 -11.90
CA GLN A 77 9.64 -2.65 -12.32
C GLN A 77 8.48 -3.17 -13.18
N GLU A 78 8.66 -3.17 -14.50
CA GLU A 78 7.86 -4.05 -15.37
C GLU A 78 8.00 -5.47 -14.82
N PRO A 79 6.91 -6.27 -14.77
CA PRO A 79 6.99 -7.64 -14.29
C PRO A 79 8.04 -8.36 -15.12
N ASP A 80 9.08 -8.88 -14.45
CA ASP A 80 10.12 -9.68 -15.10
C ASP A 80 9.42 -10.71 -15.98
N GLN A 81 9.58 -10.56 -17.30
CA GLN A 81 9.30 -11.65 -18.21
C GLN A 81 10.29 -12.74 -17.81
N THR A 82 9.80 -13.70 -17.02
CA THR A 82 10.51 -14.96 -16.78
C THR A 82 10.72 -15.58 -18.15
N HIS A 83 11.87 -15.32 -18.73
CA HIS A 83 12.43 -16.07 -19.84
C HIS A 83 12.54 -17.50 -19.34
N LEU A 84 11.56 -18.32 -19.73
CA LEU A 84 11.71 -19.76 -19.74
C LEU A 84 12.78 -20.07 -20.79
N ASP A 85 14.04 -20.06 -20.38
CA ASP A 85 15.06 -20.83 -21.07
C ASP A 85 15.64 -21.85 -20.08
N ALA A 86 15.33 -23.10 -20.37
CA ALA A 86 15.84 -24.25 -19.66
C ALA A 86 17.33 -24.38 -20.00
N GLY A 87 18.19 -24.04 -19.04
CA GLY A 87 19.63 -24.16 -19.18
C GLY A 87 20.29 -24.32 -17.83
N ASN A 88 20.32 -25.56 -17.38
CA ASN A 88 21.16 -26.10 -16.31
C ASN A 88 22.51 -25.36 -16.16
N ASP A 89 22.80 -24.84 -14.97
CA ASP A 89 24.10 -25.01 -14.33
C ASP A 89 24.02 -24.71 -12.82
N GLU A 90 24.67 -25.60 -12.09
CA GLU A 90 24.81 -25.66 -10.64
C GLU A 90 25.67 -24.49 -10.11
N ASP A 91 25.56 -24.26 -8.80
CA ASP A 91 26.41 -23.43 -7.96
C ASP A 91 26.22 -21.90 -8.01
N MET A 92 25.37 -21.37 -7.12
CA MET A 92 25.84 -20.27 -6.26
C MET A 92 25.10 -20.24 -4.91
N GLU A 93 25.82 -20.75 -3.91
CA GLU A 93 25.77 -20.46 -2.48
C GLU A 93 24.56 -19.68 -1.92
N THR A 94 23.82 -20.38 -1.06
CA THR A 94 23.18 -19.82 0.14
C THR A 94 24.15 -18.91 0.90
N THR A 95 24.11 -17.61 0.58
CA THR A 95 24.72 -16.58 1.42
C THR A 95 23.71 -16.19 2.49
N GLY A 96 23.78 -16.92 3.60
CA GLY A 96 23.20 -16.51 4.87
C GLY A 96 23.83 -15.19 5.31
N GLY A 97 23.08 -14.12 5.12
CA GLY A 97 23.25 -12.82 5.77
C GLY A 97 21.88 -12.16 5.66
N GLU A 98 21.28 -11.80 6.80
CA GLU A 98 19.99 -11.12 6.85
C GLU A 98 20.06 -9.87 5.95
N ALA A 99 19.58 -9.99 4.72
CA ALA A 99 19.42 -8.85 3.84
C ALA A 99 18.25 -8.05 4.40
N GLU A 100 18.55 -7.08 5.28
CA GLU A 100 17.58 -6.10 5.74
C GLU A 100 16.86 -5.54 4.51
N THR A 101 15.55 -5.79 4.44
CA THR A 101 14.74 -5.25 3.36
C THR A 101 14.61 -3.74 3.56
N MET A 102 14.33 -3.00 2.49
CA MET A 102 14.05 -1.56 2.63
C MET A 102 12.89 -1.32 3.60
N GLN A 103 11.92 -2.24 3.65
CA GLN A 103 10.84 -2.24 4.63
C GLN A 103 11.36 -2.29 6.07
N THR A 104 12.21 -3.26 6.43
CA THR A 104 12.73 -3.36 7.81
C THR A 104 13.58 -2.14 8.18
N THR A 105 14.35 -1.61 7.22
CA THR A 105 15.13 -0.38 7.41
C THR A 105 14.23 0.81 7.73
N LEU A 106 13.18 1.04 6.93
CA LEU A 106 12.25 2.15 7.14
C LEU A 106 11.46 2.01 8.45
N GLN A 107 11.05 0.78 8.80
CA GLN A 107 10.38 0.51 10.08
C GLN A 107 11.29 0.82 11.28
N ASP A 108 12.55 0.40 11.24
CA ASP A 108 13.53 0.73 12.28
C ASP A 108 13.76 2.25 12.40
N MET A 109 13.87 2.93 11.26
CA MET A 109 14.02 4.39 11.25
C MET A 109 12.80 5.11 11.82
N LEU A 110 11.58 4.67 11.49
CA LEU A 110 10.34 5.21 12.03
C LEU A 110 10.27 5.00 13.55
N GLU A 111 10.56 3.79 14.03
CA GLU A 111 10.56 3.45 15.45
C GLU A 111 11.60 4.27 16.24
N LYS A 112 12.83 4.39 15.72
CA LYS A 112 13.87 5.24 16.31
C LYS A 112 13.49 6.72 16.31
N THR A 113 12.77 7.19 15.29
CA THR A 113 12.30 8.58 15.22
C THR A 113 11.14 8.83 16.19
N ARG A 114 10.22 7.88 16.32
CA ARG A 114 9.13 7.92 17.30
C ARG A 114 9.65 8.08 18.71
N LYS A 115 10.68 7.30 19.07
CA LYS A 115 11.34 7.37 20.38
C LYS A 115 11.90 8.74 20.71
N LEU A 116 12.34 9.53 19.72
CA LEU A 116 12.81 10.90 19.95
C LEU A 116 11.68 11.81 20.43
N TYR A 117 10.48 11.71 19.85
CA TYR A 117 9.32 12.49 20.28
C TYR A 117 8.77 12.06 21.65
N GLN A 118 9.09 10.83 22.08
CA GLN A 118 8.71 10.29 23.38
C GLN A 118 9.74 10.56 24.48
N LEU A 119 10.86 11.22 24.16
CA LEU A 119 11.88 11.58 25.15
C LEU A 119 11.31 12.53 26.22
N PRO A 120 11.62 12.34 27.52
CA PRO A 120 11.06 13.14 28.63
C PRO A 120 11.20 14.66 28.46
N GLU A 121 12.25 15.09 27.77
CA GLU A 121 12.60 16.46 27.46
C GLU A 121 11.55 17.15 26.57
N VAL A 122 10.84 16.39 25.72
CA VAL A 122 9.91 16.92 24.72
C VAL A 122 8.51 16.32 24.80
N ALA A 123 8.33 15.15 25.40
CA ALA A 123 7.09 14.35 25.34
C ALA A 123 5.82 15.05 25.83
N LYS A 124 5.94 16.11 26.64
CA LYS A 124 4.80 16.91 27.12
C LYS A 124 4.43 18.08 26.21
N SER A 125 5.23 18.33 25.17
CA SER A 125 4.99 19.43 24.24
C SER A 125 4.00 19.03 23.15
N VAL A 126 3.14 19.97 22.75
CA VAL A 126 2.23 19.80 21.62
C VAL A 126 3.00 19.46 20.34
N LEU A 127 4.17 20.08 20.13
CA LEU A 127 5.03 19.82 18.97
C LEU A 127 5.53 18.38 18.93
N ALA A 128 5.90 17.78 20.07
CA ALA A 128 6.34 16.40 20.11
C ALA A 128 5.20 15.43 19.78
N VAL A 129 4.00 15.66 20.33
CA VAL A 129 2.83 14.85 20.01
C VAL A 129 2.45 14.97 18.54
N GLN A 130 2.49 16.18 17.97
CA GLN A 130 2.30 16.39 16.53
C GLN A 130 3.36 15.65 15.70
N GLY A 131 4.62 15.66 16.14
CA GLY A 131 5.68 14.89 15.52
C GLY A 131 5.44 13.38 15.56
N GLU A 132 4.98 12.86 16.71
CA GLU A 132 4.62 11.45 16.86
C GLU A 132 3.46 11.05 15.94
N VAL A 133 2.44 11.89 15.82
CA VAL A 133 1.34 11.71 14.85
C VAL A 133 1.87 11.59 13.43
N GLN A 134 2.84 12.43 13.03
CA GLN A 134 3.43 12.38 11.70
C GLN A 134 4.24 11.09 11.47
N VAL A 135 4.94 10.59 12.50
CA VAL A 135 5.64 9.29 12.42
C VAL A 135 4.64 8.14 12.25
N LEU A 136 3.54 8.16 13.00
CA LEU A 136 2.48 7.14 12.87
C LEU A 136 1.78 7.20 11.51
N LEU A 137 1.55 8.40 10.97
CA LEU A 137 1.03 8.57 9.63
C LEU A 137 1.95 7.90 8.60
N GLU A 138 3.26 8.19 8.64
CA GLU A 138 4.22 7.55 7.73
C GLU A 138 4.34 6.03 7.95
N THR A 139 4.15 5.57 9.18
CA THR A 139 4.10 4.14 9.51
C THR A 139 2.89 3.47 8.84
N GLY A 140 1.71 4.09 8.92
CA GLY A 140 0.50 3.63 8.24
C GLY A 140 0.65 3.62 6.71
N GLU A 141 1.28 4.65 6.13
CA GLU A 141 1.56 4.69 4.68
C GLU A 141 2.49 3.56 4.24
N LEU A 142 3.55 3.31 5.00
CA LEU A 142 4.52 2.23 4.72
C LEU A 142 3.82 0.87 4.79
N LEU A 143 3.08 0.61 5.86
CA LEU A 143 2.38 -0.67 6.06
C LEU A 143 1.29 -0.89 5.02
N THR A 144 0.56 0.16 4.62
CA THR A 144 -0.42 0.09 3.53
C THR A 144 0.25 -0.30 2.22
N PHE A 145 1.39 0.30 1.91
CA PHE A 145 2.18 -0.06 0.71
C PHE A 145 2.69 -1.50 0.75
N CYS A 146 3.05 -2.00 1.94
CA CYS A 146 3.46 -3.38 2.16
C CYS A 146 2.28 -4.38 2.26
N MET A 147 1.05 -3.96 1.97
CA MET A 147 -0.18 -4.77 2.08
C MET A 147 -0.48 -5.30 3.50
N ASP A 148 0.14 -4.72 4.53
CA ASP A 148 -0.12 -5.03 5.94
C ASP A 148 -1.22 -4.09 6.46
N HIS A 149 -2.43 -4.30 5.97
CA HIS A 149 -3.57 -3.43 6.25
C HIS A 149 -3.95 -3.41 7.74
N GLY A 150 -3.83 -4.55 8.44
CA GLY A 150 -4.16 -4.65 9.86
C GLY A 150 -3.27 -3.74 10.73
N ASN A 151 -1.95 -3.80 10.53
CA ASN A 151 -1.04 -2.94 11.28
C ASN A 151 -1.13 -1.46 10.81
N ALA A 152 -1.40 -1.21 9.54
CA ALA A 152 -1.67 0.15 9.05
C ALA A 152 -2.89 0.79 9.74
N MET A 153 -4.01 0.05 9.87
CA MET A 153 -5.19 0.52 10.59
C MET A 153 -4.86 0.85 12.05
N ALA A 154 -4.10 -0.02 12.73
CA ALA A 154 -3.69 0.21 14.11
C ALA A 154 -2.85 1.49 14.26
N ALA A 155 -1.91 1.73 13.35
CA ALA A 155 -1.10 2.95 13.34
C ALA A 155 -1.94 4.22 13.14
N TYR A 156 -2.89 4.21 12.19
CA TYR A 156 -3.79 5.34 11.98
C TYR A 156 -4.74 5.58 13.17
N ALA A 157 -5.29 4.52 13.76
CA ALA A 157 -6.14 4.63 14.94
C ALA A 157 -5.39 5.23 16.14
N GLU A 158 -4.13 4.83 16.33
CA GLU A 158 -3.26 5.42 17.35
C GLU A 158 -2.98 6.90 17.08
N ALA A 159 -2.68 7.26 15.83
CA ALA A 159 -2.43 8.64 15.44
C ALA A 159 -3.65 9.55 15.69
N ILE A 160 -4.85 9.08 15.36
CA ILE A 160 -6.11 9.78 15.62
C ILE A 160 -6.29 10.05 17.12
N ARG A 161 -6.02 9.05 17.97
CA ARG A 161 -6.07 9.22 19.44
C ARG A 161 -5.12 10.31 19.92
N LEU A 162 -3.94 10.42 19.32
CA LEU A 162 -2.98 11.48 19.65
C LEU A 162 -3.45 12.86 19.16
N CYS A 163 -4.03 12.96 17.95
CA CYS A 163 -4.62 14.20 17.45
C CYS A 163 -5.71 14.75 18.40
N TYR A 164 -6.58 13.89 18.92
CA TYR A 164 -7.58 14.29 19.91
C TYR A 164 -6.96 14.91 21.17
N ASN A 165 -5.84 14.38 21.64
CA ASN A 165 -5.17 14.90 22.85
C ASN A 165 -4.60 16.31 22.66
N VAL A 166 -4.26 16.69 21.43
CA VAL A 166 -3.71 18.02 21.09
C VAL A 166 -4.69 18.92 20.33
N GLN A 167 -5.93 18.47 20.14
CA GLN A 167 -6.97 19.21 19.41
C GLN A 167 -6.56 19.57 17.98
N ASP A 168 -5.84 18.66 17.30
CA ASP A 168 -5.48 18.82 15.88
C ASP A 168 -6.55 18.19 14.97
N GLU A 169 -7.66 18.91 14.83
CA GLU A 169 -8.84 18.48 14.06
C GLU A 169 -8.52 18.27 12.57
N ALA A 170 -7.59 19.05 12.02
CA ALA A 170 -7.23 18.97 10.61
C ALA A 170 -6.51 17.66 10.28
N THR A 171 -5.49 17.30 11.07
CA THR A 171 -4.77 16.05 10.89
C THR A 171 -5.65 14.85 11.25
N GLU A 172 -6.50 14.97 12.28
CA GLU A 172 -7.49 13.95 12.65
C GLU A 172 -8.41 13.59 11.47
N ALA A 173 -8.97 14.58 10.79
CA ALA A 173 -9.87 14.36 9.66
C ALA A 173 -9.18 13.62 8.50
N ILE A 174 -7.92 13.95 8.21
CA ILE A 174 -7.12 13.29 7.19
C ILE A 174 -6.89 11.81 7.54
N LEU A 175 -6.47 11.53 8.78
CA LEU A 175 -6.21 10.18 9.26
C LEU A 175 -7.49 9.34 9.31
N THR A 176 -8.59 9.93 9.75
CA THR A 176 -9.91 9.27 9.78
C THR A 176 -10.36 8.88 8.38
N SER A 177 -10.18 9.76 7.40
CA SER A 177 -10.48 9.46 5.99
C SER A 177 -9.64 8.29 5.48
N LYS A 178 -8.33 8.26 5.79
CA LYS A 178 -7.44 7.14 5.41
C LYS A 178 -7.86 5.83 6.08
N LEU A 179 -8.15 5.84 7.38
CA LEU A 179 -8.60 4.67 8.12
C LEU A 179 -9.91 4.12 7.55
N GLN A 180 -10.90 4.96 7.29
CA GLN A 180 -12.19 4.55 6.71
C GLN A 180 -12.03 3.91 5.32
N LYS A 181 -11.15 4.47 4.47
CA LYS A 181 -10.85 3.88 3.16
C LYS A 181 -10.24 2.49 3.31
N LEU A 182 -9.29 2.34 4.24
CA LEU A 182 -8.63 1.06 4.48
C LEU A 182 -9.60 0.02 5.07
N GLN A 183 -10.50 0.44 5.96
CA GLN A 183 -11.55 -0.41 6.52
C GLN A 183 -12.49 -0.94 5.44
N ARG A 184 -13.01 -0.06 4.57
CA ARG A 184 -13.86 -0.50 3.45
C ARG A 184 -13.17 -1.50 2.55
N HIS A 185 -11.87 -1.31 2.29
CA HIS A 185 -11.08 -2.26 1.51
C HIS A 185 -10.94 -3.61 2.21
N ALA A 186 -10.72 -3.65 3.52
CA ALA A 186 -10.67 -4.89 4.28
C ALA A 186 -12.03 -5.60 4.34
N ASP A 187 -13.11 -4.85 4.56
CA ASP A 187 -14.48 -5.39 4.56
C ASP A 187 -14.83 -5.97 3.18
N ALA A 188 -14.41 -5.31 2.10
CA ALA A 188 -14.56 -5.82 0.74
C ALA A 188 -13.76 -7.10 0.53
N LEU A 189 -12.50 -7.16 0.97
CA LEU A 189 -11.67 -8.38 0.88
C LEU A 189 -12.28 -9.55 1.65
N GLU A 190 -12.79 -9.33 2.86
CA GLU A 190 -13.45 -10.37 3.66
C GLU A 190 -14.72 -10.87 2.96
N HIS A 191 -15.49 -9.97 2.36
CA HIS A 191 -16.67 -10.33 1.58
C HIS A 191 -16.32 -11.18 0.35
N VAL A 192 -15.26 -10.82 -0.38
CA VAL A 192 -14.74 -11.59 -1.52
C VAL A 192 -14.25 -12.97 -1.07
N GLU A 193 -13.52 -13.04 0.04
CA GLU A 193 -13.03 -14.31 0.59
C GLU A 193 -14.20 -15.21 1.05
N SER A 194 -15.25 -14.64 1.65
CA SER A 194 -16.48 -15.35 2.00
C SER A 194 -17.15 -15.96 0.76
N LEU A 195 -17.30 -15.17 -0.32
CA LEU A 195 -17.88 -15.63 -1.59
C LEU A 195 -16.99 -16.67 -2.30
N ALA A 196 -15.67 -16.57 -2.15
CA ALA A 196 -14.72 -17.56 -2.65
C ALA A 196 -14.76 -18.86 -1.85
N ASN A 197 -14.92 -18.80 -0.52
CA ASN A 197 -15.04 -19.97 0.34
C ASN A 197 -16.39 -20.69 0.16
N GLU A 198 -17.46 -19.94 -0.13
CA GLU A 198 -18.74 -20.50 -0.59
C GLU A 198 -18.61 -21.26 -1.93
N CYS A 199 -17.53 -21.07 -2.70
CA CYS A 199 -17.23 -21.93 -3.87
C CYS A 199 -16.79 -23.35 -3.49
N THR A 200 -16.40 -23.61 -2.23
CA THR A 200 -15.87 -24.92 -1.79
C THR A 200 -16.85 -25.72 -0.94
N SER A 201 -17.82 -25.06 -0.31
CA SER A 201 -18.91 -25.73 0.39
C SER A 201 -20.15 -25.78 -0.49
N ASP A 202 -20.37 -26.93 -1.14
CA ASP A 202 -21.60 -27.26 -1.85
C ASP A 202 -22.74 -27.51 -0.85
N SER A 203 -23.07 -26.49 -0.04
CA SER A 203 -24.23 -26.51 0.85
C SER A 203 -25.39 -25.93 0.06
N GLY A 204 -26.37 -26.77 -0.28
CA GLY A 204 -27.48 -26.51 -1.20
C GLY A 204 -28.48 -25.40 -0.82
N ALA A 205 -28.03 -24.29 -0.24
CA ALA A 205 -28.67 -23.00 -0.38
C ALA A 205 -28.18 -22.37 -1.71
N ALA A 206 -29.07 -21.73 -2.48
CA ALA A 206 -28.71 -21.16 -3.78
C ALA A 206 -27.75 -19.97 -3.60
N SER A 207 -26.45 -20.26 -3.52
CA SER A 207 -25.40 -19.25 -3.43
C SER A 207 -25.47 -18.33 -4.65
N GLU A 208 -25.05 -17.07 -4.49
CA GLU A 208 -25.06 -16.08 -5.58
C GLU A 208 -24.27 -16.58 -6.79
N ARG A 209 -23.19 -17.32 -6.55
CA ARG A 209 -22.42 -18.03 -7.57
C ARG A 209 -23.26 -19.04 -8.33
N SER A 210 -24.08 -19.83 -7.64
CA SER A 210 -24.92 -20.85 -8.25
C SER A 210 -26.02 -20.22 -9.11
N ARG A 211 -26.61 -19.11 -8.63
CA ARG A 211 -27.57 -18.31 -9.40
C ARG A 211 -26.92 -17.71 -10.65
N LEU A 212 -25.76 -17.07 -10.51
CA LEU A 212 -25.05 -16.46 -11.64
C LEU A 212 -24.53 -17.52 -12.63
N LYS A 213 -24.07 -18.67 -12.14
CA LYS A 213 -23.65 -19.79 -12.98
C LYS A 213 -24.81 -20.35 -13.78
N ALA A 214 -25.98 -20.54 -13.15
CA ALA A 214 -27.18 -21.00 -13.84
C ALA A 214 -27.65 -20.00 -14.91
N ALA A 215 -27.63 -18.70 -14.61
CA ALA A 215 -27.95 -17.65 -15.58
C ALA A 215 -26.94 -17.62 -16.73
N PHE A 216 -25.65 -17.73 -16.42
CA PHE A 216 -24.58 -17.78 -17.43
C PHE A 216 -24.71 -18.98 -18.36
N GLU A 217 -24.92 -20.19 -17.82
CA GLU A 217 -25.03 -21.42 -18.62
C GLU A 217 -26.25 -21.42 -19.57
N LYS A 218 -27.31 -20.67 -19.25
CA LYS A 218 -28.45 -20.50 -20.17
C LYS A 218 -28.14 -19.58 -21.36
N VAL A 219 -27.21 -18.64 -21.18
CA VAL A 219 -26.94 -17.57 -22.14
C VAL A 219 -25.67 -17.83 -22.96
N ALA A 220 -24.71 -18.58 -22.39
CA ALA A 220 -23.47 -18.93 -23.04
C ALA A 220 -23.68 -19.73 -24.34
N ASP A 221 -22.72 -19.60 -25.26
CA ASP A 221 -22.68 -20.41 -26.48
C ASP A 221 -22.38 -21.89 -26.18
N ALA A 222 -22.47 -22.73 -27.21
CA ALA A 222 -22.23 -24.17 -27.10
C ALA A 222 -20.80 -24.53 -26.64
N GLU A 223 -19.87 -23.57 -26.67
CA GLU A 223 -18.49 -23.71 -26.22
C GLU A 223 -18.32 -23.24 -24.75
N GLY A 224 -19.38 -22.73 -24.12
CA GLY A 224 -19.37 -22.27 -22.73
C GLY A 224 -18.84 -20.84 -22.56
N PHE A 225 -18.93 -20.02 -23.60
CA PHE A 225 -18.48 -18.63 -23.58
C PHE A 225 -19.62 -17.63 -23.85
N LEU A 226 -19.43 -16.41 -23.35
CA LEU A 226 -20.36 -15.30 -23.55
C LEU A 226 -19.70 -14.21 -24.40
N ILE A 227 -20.44 -13.61 -25.33
CA ILE A 227 -20.05 -12.43 -26.12
C ILE A 227 -20.80 -11.18 -25.67
N LYS A 228 -20.27 -9.99 -25.96
CA LYS A 228 -20.80 -8.70 -25.49
C LYS A 228 -22.32 -8.53 -25.68
N ASP A 229 -22.82 -8.90 -26.85
CA ASP A 229 -24.23 -8.77 -27.22
C ASP A 229 -25.18 -9.63 -26.37
N GLN A 230 -24.64 -10.59 -25.62
CA GLN A 230 -25.39 -11.47 -24.72
C GLN A 230 -25.50 -10.93 -23.29
N LEU A 231 -24.75 -9.87 -22.91
CA LEU A 231 -24.84 -9.25 -21.59
C LEU A 231 -26.26 -8.77 -21.21
N PRO A 232 -27.06 -8.17 -22.12
CA PRO A 232 -28.43 -7.77 -21.79
C PRO A 232 -29.31 -8.96 -21.44
N THR A 233 -29.11 -10.10 -22.11
CA THR A 233 -29.87 -11.33 -21.85
C THR A 233 -29.46 -11.94 -20.51
N LEU A 234 -28.17 -11.89 -20.19
CA LEU A 234 -27.67 -12.30 -18.87
C LEU A 234 -28.25 -11.45 -17.75
N ALA A 235 -28.33 -10.13 -17.92
CA ALA A 235 -28.95 -9.22 -16.96
C ALA A 235 -30.44 -9.53 -16.72
N GLN A 236 -31.17 -9.88 -17.77
CA GLN A 236 -32.57 -10.32 -17.68
C GLN A 236 -32.73 -11.63 -16.91
N GLU A 237 -31.85 -12.60 -17.13
CA GLU A 237 -31.84 -13.87 -16.40
C GLU A 237 -31.47 -13.72 -14.91
N LEU A 238 -30.88 -12.58 -14.53
CA LEU A 238 -30.57 -12.21 -13.14
C LEU A 238 -31.67 -11.33 -12.50
N ASP A 239 -32.83 -11.21 -13.15
CA ASP A 239 -33.97 -10.40 -12.71
C ASP A 239 -33.63 -8.90 -12.53
N MET A 240 -32.70 -8.35 -13.31
CA MET A 240 -32.45 -6.91 -13.32
C MET A 240 -33.67 -6.17 -13.89
N THR A 241 -34.25 -5.28 -13.09
CA THR A 241 -35.52 -4.60 -13.41
C THR A 241 -35.41 -3.55 -14.49
N ASP A 242 -34.21 -2.98 -14.68
CA ASP A 242 -33.91 -1.95 -15.67
C ASP A 242 -33.04 -2.54 -16.79
N ALA A 243 -33.39 -2.22 -18.03
CA ALA A 243 -32.59 -2.62 -19.18
C ALA A 243 -31.27 -1.84 -19.19
N LEU A 244 -30.14 -2.55 -19.28
CA LEU A 244 -28.82 -1.94 -19.42
C LEU A 244 -28.76 -1.08 -20.69
N SER A 245 -28.30 0.15 -20.54
CA SER A 245 -27.98 1.04 -21.67
C SER A 245 -26.73 0.56 -22.40
N ASN A 246 -26.56 0.98 -23.65
CA ASN A 246 -25.38 0.63 -24.44
C ASN A 246 -24.07 1.09 -23.78
N ASN A 247 -24.08 2.22 -23.08
CA ASN A 247 -22.91 2.71 -22.37
C ASN A 247 -22.57 1.81 -21.17
N GLU A 248 -23.57 1.37 -20.40
CA GLU A 248 -23.36 0.45 -19.28
C GLU A 248 -22.84 -0.91 -19.76
N ILE A 249 -23.33 -1.40 -20.89
CA ILE A 249 -22.84 -2.65 -21.51
C ILE A 249 -21.38 -2.49 -21.95
N ASP A 250 -21.02 -1.36 -22.54
CA ASP A 250 -19.66 -1.05 -22.98
C ASP A 250 -18.70 -0.97 -21.79
N ASP A 251 -19.11 -0.33 -20.69
CA ASP A 251 -18.33 -0.17 -19.48
C ASP A 251 -18.13 -1.50 -18.75
N ILE A 252 -19.21 -2.26 -18.52
CA ILE A 252 -19.15 -3.60 -17.89
C ILE A 252 -18.25 -4.53 -18.70
N TRP A 253 -18.43 -4.57 -20.03
CA TRP A 253 -17.63 -5.44 -20.89
C TRP A 253 -16.14 -5.09 -20.84
N SER A 254 -15.82 -3.79 -20.82
CA SER A 254 -14.44 -3.33 -20.71
C SER A 254 -13.83 -3.74 -19.38
N GLN A 255 -14.54 -3.56 -18.26
CA GLN A 255 -14.06 -3.95 -16.94
C GLN A 255 -13.83 -5.47 -16.82
N ILE A 256 -14.72 -6.31 -17.36
CA ILE A 256 -14.53 -7.78 -17.38
C ILE A 256 -13.28 -8.17 -18.17
N LEU A 257 -13.01 -7.48 -19.28
CA LEU A 257 -11.81 -7.75 -20.07
C LEU A 257 -10.53 -7.32 -19.34
N GLU A 258 -10.59 -6.22 -18.58
CA GLU A 258 -9.48 -5.65 -17.83
C GLU A 258 -9.17 -6.37 -16.51
N SER A 259 -10.13 -7.07 -15.92
CA SER A 259 -9.97 -7.82 -14.66
C SER A 259 -8.97 -9.00 -14.75
N ASP A 260 -8.38 -9.26 -15.92
CA ASP A 260 -7.34 -10.28 -16.19
C ASP A 260 -5.93 -9.67 -16.39
N LYS A 261 -5.77 -8.34 -16.34
CA LYS A 261 -4.46 -7.68 -16.63
C LYS A 261 -3.36 -7.97 -15.59
N THR A 262 -3.60 -8.79 -14.57
CA THR A 262 -2.55 -9.32 -13.70
C THR A 262 -1.81 -10.52 -14.30
N ASN A 263 -2.24 -11.09 -15.44
CA ASN A 263 -1.49 -12.13 -16.15
C ASN A 263 -1.66 -12.09 -17.68
N ASN A 264 -0.54 -11.81 -18.35
CA ASN A 264 -0.25 -12.01 -19.78
C ASN A 264 -1.06 -11.17 -20.79
N GLY A 265 -0.33 -10.33 -21.54
CA GLY A 265 -0.81 -9.54 -22.69
C GLY A 265 -1.24 -10.37 -23.90
N PHE A 266 -2.26 -11.20 -23.74
CA PHE A 266 -3.01 -11.76 -24.86
C PHE A 266 -4.02 -10.72 -25.40
N PRO A 267 -4.26 -10.69 -26.71
CA PRO A 267 -5.30 -9.82 -27.27
C PRO A 267 -6.63 -10.12 -26.58
N ALA A 268 -7.38 -9.06 -26.25
CA ALA A 268 -8.69 -9.17 -25.62
C ALA A 268 -9.57 -10.13 -26.42
N SER A 269 -9.80 -11.32 -25.88
CA SER A 269 -10.71 -12.29 -26.48
C SER A 269 -12.08 -11.64 -26.60
N SER A 270 -12.72 -11.74 -27.77
CA SER A 270 -14.10 -11.27 -27.99
C SER A 270 -15.15 -12.07 -27.21
N LYS A 271 -14.70 -13.08 -26.46
CA LYS A 271 -15.49 -14.02 -25.66
C LYS A 271 -14.95 -14.08 -24.22
N ILE A 272 -15.85 -14.19 -23.23
CA ILE A 272 -15.52 -14.36 -21.80
C ILE A 272 -16.04 -15.71 -21.28
N SER A 273 -15.28 -16.36 -20.39
CA SER A 273 -15.71 -17.58 -19.71
C SER A 273 -16.45 -17.26 -18.40
N PHE A 274 -17.20 -18.21 -17.84
CA PHE A 274 -17.83 -18.05 -16.53
C PHE A 274 -16.81 -17.70 -15.44
N GLY A 275 -15.62 -18.31 -15.48
CA GLY A 275 -14.56 -18.00 -14.53
C GLY A 275 -14.10 -16.54 -14.60
N LYS A 276 -14.04 -15.97 -15.80
CA LYS A 276 -13.68 -14.57 -16.02
C LYS A 276 -14.79 -13.61 -15.57
N LEU A 277 -16.03 -13.92 -15.94
CA LEU A 277 -17.20 -13.16 -15.46
C LEU A 277 -17.31 -13.20 -13.94
N TRP A 278 -17.16 -14.37 -13.31
CA TRP A 278 -17.21 -14.53 -11.86
C TRP A 278 -16.11 -13.71 -11.20
N ARG A 279 -14.87 -13.78 -11.69
CA ARG A 279 -13.78 -12.95 -11.17
C ARG A 279 -14.12 -11.47 -11.24
N TRP A 280 -14.66 -10.98 -12.36
CA TRP A 280 -15.11 -9.59 -12.45
C TRP A 280 -16.25 -9.28 -11.48
N TRP A 281 -17.27 -10.15 -11.44
CA TRP A 281 -18.46 -10.02 -10.61
C TRP A 281 -18.14 -9.93 -9.12
N VAL A 282 -17.05 -10.59 -8.70
CA VAL A 282 -16.55 -10.57 -7.32
C VAL A 282 -15.34 -9.64 -7.17
N SER A 283 -14.79 -9.09 -8.27
CA SER A 283 -13.68 -8.14 -8.21
C SER A 283 -14.21 -6.74 -8.02
N ASP A 284 -13.47 -5.98 -7.22
CA ASP A 284 -13.74 -4.61 -6.87
C ASP A 284 -13.38 -3.65 -8.02
N ALA A 285 -13.98 -3.81 -9.21
CA ALA A 285 -13.69 -3.00 -10.40
C ALA A 285 -13.99 -1.50 -10.21
N GLU A 286 -14.68 -1.12 -9.11
CA GLU A 286 -14.87 0.28 -8.70
C GLU A 286 -13.71 0.85 -7.84
N TYR A 287 -12.81 0.01 -7.32
CA TYR A 287 -11.65 0.42 -6.53
C TYR A 287 -10.33 0.09 -7.25
N ASN A 288 -10.22 0.47 -8.53
CA ASN A 288 -8.91 0.70 -9.12
C ASN A 288 -8.19 1.80 -8.32
N ILE A 289 -7.44 1.40 -7.28
CA ILE A 289 -6.49 2.20 -6.51
C ILE A 289 -5.28 2.49 -7.41
N ILE A 290 -5.52 3.14 -8.54
CA ILE A 290 -4.49 3.81 -9.33
C ILE A 290 -5.00 5.22 -9.50
N ASN A 291 -4.88 5.99 -8.42
CA ASN A 291 -4.61 7.42 -8.41
C ASN A 291 -4.47 7.88 -6.94
N LEU A 292 -3.33 7.51 -6.33
CA LEU A 292 -2.80 8.22 -5.17
C LEU A 292 -1.83 9.28 -5.67
N LEU A 293 -2.37 10.47 -5.93
CA LEU A 293 -1.67 11.76 -5.88
C LEU A 293 -2.50 12.73 -5.03
#